data_AF-A0AA88HDD4-F1
#
_entry.id   AF-A0AA88HDD4-F1
#
_cell.length_a   1.000
_cell.length_b   1.000
_cell.length_c   1.000
_cell.angle_alpha   90.00
_cell.angle_beta   90.00
_cell.angle_gamma   90.00
#
_symmetry.space_group_name_H-M   'P 1'
#
loop_
_entity.id
_entity.type
_entity.pdbx_description
1 polymer ?
#
loop_
_entity_poly.entity_id
_entity_poly.type
_entity_poly.pdbx_seq_one_letter_code
_entity_poly.pdbx_strand_id
1 'polypeptide(L)'
;MRRFATLLGDNNHTHRIIDILKIDVEGSEFETIPDMLRTGTLENVRQLLLEIHNFLGYNLREYYSIYWLLHSYGFVSVAVEEWPSTCTKINEKGEHEIFCFIFTLVNKRFLEL
;
A
#
# COMPACT_ATOMS: atom_id res chain seq x y z
N MET A 1 14.25 11.14 7.91
CA MET A 1 13.20 11.10 6.87
C MET A 1 11.92 11.69 7.46
N ARG A 2 11.14 12.46 6.70
CA ARG A 2 9.85 13.02 7.17
C ARG A 2 8.75 11.98 6.98
N ARG A 3 7.79 11.90 7.90
CA ARG A 3 6.63 10.99 7.80
C ARG A 3 5.52 11.65 6.99
N PHE A 4 4.66 10.84 6.37
CA PHE A 4 3.52 11.35 5.62
C PHE A 4 2.59 12.22 6.48
N ALA A 5 2.33 11.84 7.74
CA ALA A 5 1.58 12.66 8.69
C ALA A 5 2.16 14.07 8.87
N THR A 6 3.50 14.18 8.95
CA THR A 6 4.20 15.47 9.05
C THR A 6 4.04 16.28 7.76
N LEU A 7 4.11 15.64 6.59
CA LEU A 7 3.89 16.31 5.31
C LEU A 7 2.47 16.86 5.19
N LEU A 8 1.45 16.13 5.65
CA LEU A 8 0.08 16.63 5.69
C LEU A 8 -0.07 17.83 6.63
N GLY A 9 0.56 17.77 7.81
CA GLY A 9 0.59 18.88 8.78
C GLY A 9 1.18 20.15 8.19
N ASP A 10 2.38 20.05 7.63
CA ASP A 10 3.13 21.19 7.11
C ASP A 10 2.46 21.84 5.89
N ASN A 11 1.55 21.13 5.21
CA ASN A 11 0.78 21.63 4.08
C ASN A 11 -0.70 21.92 4.41
N ASN A 12 -1.09 21.91 5.69
CA ASN A 12 -2.47 22.17 6.13
C ASN A 12 -3.52 21.22 5.49
N HIS A 13 -3.16 19.94 5.33
CA HIS A 13 -3.99 18.90 4.72
C HIS A 13 -4.47 17.84 5.74
N THR A 14 -4.26 18.04 7.04
CA THR A 14 -4.62 17.08 8.12
C THR A 14 -6.11 16.74 8.19
N HIS A 15 -6.98 17.62 7.68
CA HIS A 15 -8.43 17.44 7.70
C HIS A 15 -9.05 17.30 6.30
N ARG A 16 -8.22 17.14 5.27
CA ARG A 16 -8.70 16.94 3.90
C ARG A 16 -8.96 15.46 3.65
N ILE A 17 -10.09 15.15 3.04
CA ILE A 17 -10.31 13.82 2.49
C ILE A 17 -9.40 13.65 1.29
N ILE A 18 -8.67 12.54 1.26
CA ILE A 18 -7.84 12.11 0.14
C ILE A 18 -8.68 11.11 -0.66
N ASP A 19 -9.11 11.52 -1.85
CA ASP A 19 -9.91 10.64 -2.72
C ASP A 19 -9.11 9.40 -3.15
N ILE A 20 -7.86 9.62 -3.57
CA ILE A 20 -6.93 8.57 -3.99
C ILE A 20 -5.55 8.84 -3.38
N LEU A 21 -5.03 7.88 -2.63
CA LEU A 21 -3.65 7.84 -2.18
C LEU A 21 -2.94 6.70 -2.92
N LYS A 22 -1.90 7.00 -3.70
CA LYS A 22 -1.00 5.97 -4.24
C LYS A 22 0.25 5.89 -3.37
N ILE A 23 0.63 4.67 -3.01
CA ILE A 23 1.86 4.37 -2.26
C ILE A 23 2.57 3.25 -3.00
N ASP A 24 3.87 3.46 -3.23
CA ASP A 24 4.80 2.45 -3.70
C ASP A 24 5.72 2.11 -2.51
N VAL A 25 5.84 0.81 -2.17
CA VAL A 25 6.68 0.33 -1.06
C VAL A 25 7.56 -0.85 -1.46
N GLU A 26 8.81 -0.81 -1.01
CA GLU A 26 9.79 -1.88 -1.16
C GLU A 26 10.52 -2.23 0.15
N GLY A 27 10.71 -3.54 0.40
CA GLY A 27 11.58 -4.04 1.48
C GLY A 27 11.34 -3.39 2.85
N SER A 28 12.30 -2.60 3.36
CA SER A 28 12.17 -1.97 4.68
C SER A 28 11.06 -0.92 4.80
N GLU A 29 10.44 -0.51 3.69
CA GLU A 29 9.37 0.49 3.67
C GLU A 29 8.01 -0.08 4.09
N PHE A 30 7.86 -1.41 4.21
CA PHE A 30 6.62 -2.04 4.65
C PHE A 30 6.13 -1.53 6.00
N GLU A 31 7.05 -1.18 6.91
CA GLU A 31 6.76 -0.59 8.24
C GLU A 31 6.04 0.77 8.16
N THR A 32 6.04 1.42 6.99
CA THR A 32 5.31 2.67 6.75
C THR A 32 3.80 2.45 6.85
N ILE A 33 3.27 1.31 6.40
CA ILE A 33 1.83 1.04 6.42
C ILE A 33 1.31 0.87 7.87
N PRO A 34 1.92 0.04 8.74
CA PRO A 34 1.58 -0.01 10.15
C PRO A 34 1.67 1.34 10.86
N ASP A 35 2.70 2.15 10.57
CA ASP A 35 2.83 3.49 11.17
C ASP A 35 1.69 4.42 10.74
N MET A 36 1.35 4.44 9.45
CA MET A 36 0.25 5.26 8.93
C MET A 36 -1.11 4.84 9.51
N LEU A 37 -1.33 3.55 9.72
CA LEU A 37 -2.54 3.03 10.37
C LEU A 37 -2.59 3.41 11.85
N ARG A 38 -1.48 3.25 12.58
CA ARG A 38 -1.35 3.59 14.00
C ARG A 38 -1.52 5.08 14.27
N THR A 39 -1.06 5.93 13.35
CA THR A 39 -1.13 7.40 13.46
C THR A 39 -2.46 7.98 12.95
N GLY A 40 -3.36 7.16 12.42
CA GLY A 40 -4.62 7.62 11.83
C GLY A 40 -4.46 8.30 10.48
N THR A 41 -3.28 8.22 9.86
CA THR A 41 -2.99 8.92 8.60
C THR A 41 -3.77 8.35 7.41
N LEU A 42 -4.30 7.14 7.52
CA LEU A 42 -5.18 6.53 6.51
C LEU A 42 -6.68 6.72 6.78
N GLU A 43 -7.08 7.40 7.86
CA GLU A 43 -8.50 7.56 8.21
C GLU A 43 -9.29 8.40 7.20
N ASN A 44 -8.64 9.41 6.64
CA ASN A 44 -9.18 10.34 5.67
C ASN A 44 -8.98 9.89 4.21
N VAL A 45 -8.53 8.65 3.98
CA VAL A 45 -8.27 8.11 2.64
C VAL A 45 -9.46 7.26 2.17
N ARG A 46 -10.05 7.62 1.02
CA ARG A 46 -11.16 6.88 0.40
C ARG A 46 -10.67 5.67 -0.38
N GLN A 47 -9.69 5.86 -1.26
CA GLN A 47 -9.08 4.80 -2.06
C GLN A 47 -7.57 4.79 -1.85
N LEU A 48 -7.02 3.59 -1.67
CA LEU A 48 -5.58 3.34 -1.56
C LEU A 48 -5.15 2.48 -2.75
N LEU A 49 -4.21 2.99 -3.55
CA LEU A 49 -3.49 2.23 -4.56
C LEU A 49 -2.13 1.85 -3.95
N LEU A 50 -1.99 0.60 -3.52
CA LEU A 50 -0.80 0.11 -2.87
C LEU A 50 -0.01 -0.79 -3.83
N GLU A 51 1.12 -0.31 -4.29
CA GLU A 51 2.09 -1.07 -5.06
C GLU A 51 3.09 -1.70 -4.10
N ILE A 52 3.22 -3.03 -4.17
CA ILE A 52 4.16 -3.80 -3.35
C ILE A 52 5.19 -4.45 -4.25
N HIS A 53 6.45 -4.09 -4.06
CA HIS A 53 7.59 -4.75 -4.69
C HIS A 53 8.02 -5.93 -3.85
N ASN A 54 7.95 -7.14 -4.42
CA ASN A 54 8.37 -8.36 -3.76
C ASN A 54 9.49 -9.03 -4.57
N PHE A 55 10.69 -9.04 -3.98
CA PHE A 55 11.83 -9.77 -4.50
C PHE A 55 11.74 -11.22 -4.00
N LEU A 56 11.98 -12.22 -4.86
CA LEU A 56 12.10 -13.61 -4.41
C LEU A 56 13.11 -13.71 -3.25
N GLY A 57 12.60 -13.93 -2.05
CA GLY A 57 13.36 -13.87 -0.79
C GLY A 57 12.65 -13.16 0.35
N TYR A 58 11.68 -12.28 0.05
CA TYR A 58 10.84 -11.66 1.08
C TYR A 58 9.71 -12.60 1.54
N ASN A 59 9.39 -12.50 2.83
CA ASN A 59 8.50 -13.42 3.50
C ASN A 59 7.05 -13.12 3.07
N LEU A 60 6.40 -14.04 2.36
CA LEU A 60 4.96 -13.96 2.04
C LEU A 60 4.10 -13.63 3.27
N ARG A 61 4.54 -14.02 4.47
CA ARG A 61 3.89 -13.64 5.73
C ARG A 61 3.78 -12.13 5.92
N GLU A 62 4.84 -11.38 5.63
CA GLU A 62 4.87 -9.92 5.79
C GLU A 62 3.85 -9.27 4.85
N TYR A 63 3.84 -9.70 3.59
CA TYR A 63 2.84 -9.30 2.60
C TYR A 63 1.40 -9.56 3.07
N TYR A 64 1.10 -10.79 3.50
CA TYR A 64 -0.23 -11.12 4.01
C TYR A 64 -0.56 -10.34 5.28
N SER A 65 0.42 -10.04 6.14
CA SER A 65 0.19 -9.27 7.37
C SER A 65 -0.26 -7.84 7.08
N ILE A 66 0.34 -7.17 6.08
CA ILE A 66 -0.05 -5.83 5.65
C ILE A 66 -1.46 -5.83 5.08
N TYR A 67 -1.76 -6.79 4.20
CA TYR A 67 -3.10 -6.98 3.66
C TYR A 67 -4.13 -7.17 4.78
N TRP A 68 -3.87 -8.06 5.74
CA TRP A 68 -4.76 -8.31 6.88
C TRP A 68 -4.93 -7.09 7.77
N LEU A 69 -3.87 -6.31 7.98
CA LEU A 69 -3.91 -5.10 8.78
C LEU A 69 -4.78 -4.02 8.13
N LEU A 70 -4.59 -3.77 6.83
CA LEU A 70 -5.43 -2.88 6.04
C LEU A 70 -6.89 -3.33 6.05
N HIS A 71 -7.13 -4.63 5.86
CA HIS A 71 -8.47 -5.19 5.90
C HIS A 71 -9.17 -4.98 7.25
N SER A 72 -8.45 -5.24 8.34
CA SER A 72 -8.96 -5.05 9.71
C SER A 72 -9.24 -3.57 10.02
N TYR A 73 -8.51 -2.66 9.39
CA TYR A 73 -8.70 -1.22 9.56
C TYR A 73 -9.93 -0.66 8.83
N GLY A 74 -10.41 -1.38 7.82
CA GLY A 74 -11.61 -1.02 7.05
C GLY A 74 -11.41 -0.95 5.54
N PHE A 75 -10.21 -1.21 5.02
CA PHE A 75 -9.99 -1.29 3.57
C PHE A 75 -10.44 -2.65 3.02
N VAL A 76 -10.92 -2.68 1.78
CA VAL A 76 -11.19 -3.92 1.05
C VAL A 76 -10.62 -3.82 -0.35
N SER A 77 -9.99 -4.88 -0.83
CA SER A 77 -9.45 -4.90 -2.19
C SER A 77 -10.58 -5.09 -3.21
N VAL A 78 -10.59 -4.28 -4.25
CA VAL A 78 -11.55 -4.36 -5.38
C VAL A 78 -10.87 -4.78 -6.68
N ALA A 79 -9.57 -4.57 -6.80
CA ALA A 79 -8.76 -5.08 -7.90
C ALA A 79 -7.33 -5.37 -7.42
N VAL A 80 -6.71 -6.37 -8.02
CA VAL A 80 -5.28 -6.69 -7.87
C VAL A 80 -4.73 -6.90 -9.26
N GLU A 81 -3.70 -6.15 -9.60
CA GLU A 81 -3.07 -6.16 -10.92
C GLU A 81 -1.59 -6.42 -10.77
N GLU A 82 -1.05 -7.33 -11.57
CA GLU A 82 0.41 -7.45 -11.74
C GLU A 82 0.86 -6.31 -12.67
N TRP A 83 1.93 -5.60 -12.31
CA TRP A 83 2.49 -4.57 -13.20
C TRP A 83 3.83 -5.01 -13.79
N PRO A 84 3.83 -5.65 -14.98
CA PRO A 84 5.03 -6.28 -15.51
C PRO A 84 6.09 -5.30 -16.03
N SER A 85 5.72 -4.05 -16.30
CA SER A 85 6.61 -3.08 -16.96
C SER A 85 7.64 -2.42 -16.03
N THR A 86 7.41 -2.40 -14.71
CA THR A 86 8.22 -1.63 -13.75
C THR A 86 9.23 -2.49 -12.98
N CYS A 87 8.97 -3.78 -12.79
CA CYS A 87 9.79 -4.58 -11.87
C CYS A 87 9.83 -6.09 -12.13
N THR A 88 9.23 -6.62 -13.20
CA THR A 88 9.40 -8.04 -13.55
C THR A 88 10.82 -8.30 -14.05
N LYS A 89 11.63 -8.94 -13.20
CA LYS A 89 12.89 -9.56 -13.64
C LYS A 89 12.64 -11.02 -13.90
N ILE A 90 13.07 -11.48 -15.08
CA ILE A 90 13.07 -12.88 -15.45
C ILE A 90 14.53 -13.34 -15.46
N ASN A 91 14.86 -14.41 -14.75
CA ASN A 91 16.21 -14.95 -14.76
C ASN A 91 16.55 -15.62 -16.10
N GLU A 92 17.80 -16.04 -16.27
CA GLU A 92 18.27 -16.72 -17.48
C GLU A 92 17.51 -18.02 -17.80
N LYS A 93 16.76 -18.58 -16.83
CA LYS A 93 15.93 -19.79 -16.99
C LYS A 93 14.48 -19.49 -17.37
N GLY A 94 14.09 -18.23 -17.48
CA GLY A 94 12.71 -17.85 -17.78
C GLY A 94 11.80 -17.75 -16.55
N GLU A 95 12.35 -17.75 -15.33
CA GLU A 95 11.58 -17.69 -14.08
C GLU A 95 11.52 -16.26 -13.54
N HIS A 96 10.38 -15.85 -12.96
CA HIS A 96 10.22 -14.53 -12.35
C HIS A 96 11.06 -14.41 -11.06
N GLU A 97 12.00 -13.48 -11.00
CA GLU A 97 12.80 -13.14 -9.81
C GLU A 97 12.16 -12.07 -8.93
N ILE A 98 11.37 -11.19 -9.52
CA ILE A 98 10.71 -10.08 -8.84
C ILE A 98 9.30 -9.96 -9.43
N PHE A 99 8.32 -9.76 -8.56
CA PHE A 99 6.95 -9.48 -8.94
C PHE A 99 6.42 -8.28 -8.16
N CYS A 100 5.58 -7.50 -8.83
CA CYS A 100 4.95 -6.31 -8.28
C CYS A 100 3.44 -6.40 -8.47
N PHE A 101 2.73 -6.18 -7.38
CA PHE A 101 1.28 -6.13 -7.39
C PHE A 101 0.81 -4.74 -6.97
N ILE A 102 -0.15 -4.21 -7.73
CA ILE A 102 -0.94 -3.07 -7.30
C ILE A 102 -2.25 -3.61 -6.74
N PHE A 103 -2.50 -3.25 -5.50
CA PHE A 103 -3.80 -3.40 -4.87
C PHE A 103 -4.58 -2.10 -5.01
N THR A 104 -5.76 -2.19 -5.59
CA THR A 104 -6.77 -1.15 -5.47
C THR A 104 -7.64 -1.48 -4.28
N LEU A 105 -7.50 -0.72 -3.19
CA LEU A 105 -8.30 -0.87 -1.98
C LEU A 105 -9.25 0.31 -1.80
N VAL A 106 -10.48 0.04 -1.36
CA VAL A 106 -11.46 1.07 -0.98
C VAL A 106 -11.73 1.00 0.51
N ASN A 107 -11.85 2.16 1.15
CA ASN A 107 -12.16 2.26 2.57
C ASN A 107 -13.68 2.19 2.78
N LYS A 108 -14.14 1.14 3.47
CA LYS A 108 -15.56 0.90 3.73
C LYS A 108 -16.26 2.05 4.45
N ARG A 109 -15.54 2.89 5.20
CA ARG A 109 -16.11 4.07 5.88
C ARG A 109 -16.70 5.10 4.92
N PHE A 110 -16.27 5.09 3.66
CA PHE A 110 -16.72 6.03 2.63
C PHE A 110 -17.62 5.37 1.58
N LEU A 111 -17.94 4.08 1.74
CA LEU A 111 -18.96 3.43 0.94
C LEU A 111 -20.31 3.74 1.61
N GLU A 112 -21.10 4.61 0.98
CA GLU A 112 -22.51 4.75 1.33
C GLU A 112 -23.21 3.41 0.99
N LEU A 113 -23.64 2.68 2.02
CA LEU A 113 -24.48 1.49 1.92
C LEU A 113 -25.89 1.82 2.39
#